data_AF-A0A2S2Q838-F1
#
_entry.id   AF-A0A2S2Q838-F1
#
_cell.length_a   1.000
_cell.length_b   1.000
_cell.length_c   1.000
_cell.angle_alpha   90.00
_cell.angle_beta   90.00
_cell.angle_gamma   90.00
#
_symmetry.space_group_name_H-M   'P 1'
#
loop_
_entity.id
_entity.type
_entity.pdbx_description
1 polymer ?
#
loop_
_entity_poly.entity_id
_entity_poly.type
_entity_poly.pdbx_seq_one_letter_code
_entity_poly.pdbx_strand_id
1 'polypeptide(L)'
;MVIQSHIRAILDSPQVESAVANQLQALHSNIVSHVAALEALGQPVNMWDAWLVTVLLRKVDHGTCHEWQLRRKDNELPKYKELEEFLASRCIAFENSETWDSSNTGTKKKWINTGKRITLAATEQKRMLASEQDKRESCGHCSGTHRLYYCESFKKLSVSDRVNVVRHARLCFNCFSPAHMT
;
A
#
# COMPACT_ATOMS: atom_id res chain seq x y z
N MET A 1 -29.75 24.35 9.04
CA MET A 1 -30.44 23.08 9.36
C MET A 1 -29.39 22.00 9.55
N VAL A 2 -29.38 21.34 10.71
CA VAL A 2 -28.32 20.38 11.10
C VAL A 2 -28.31 19.15 10.17
N ILE A 3 -29.46 18.53 9.92
CA ILE A 3 -29.59 17.37 9.01
C ILE A 3 -28.99 17.63 7.63
N GLN A 4 -29.34 18.77 7.01
CA GLN A 4 -28.82 19.14 5.69
C GLN A 4 -27.30 19.37 5.69
N SER A 5 -26.72 19.77 6.82
CA SER A 5 -25.27 19.92 6.95
C SER A 5 -24.57 18.57 6.87
N HIS A 6 -25.08 17.55 7.56
CA HIS A 6 -24.54 16.19 7.50
C HIS A 6 -24.71 15.57 6.11
N ILE A 7 -25.87 15.75 5.48
CA ILE A 7 -26.11 15.26 4.11
C ILE A 7 -25.15 15.93 3.12
N ARG A 8 -24.99 17.25 3.17
CA ARG A 8 -24.01 17.96 2.30
C ARG A 8 -22.59 17.46 2.55
N ALA A 9 -22.18 17.28 3.79
CA ALA A 9 -20.84 16.78 4.09
C ALA A 9 -20.57 15.38 3.50
N ILE A 10 -21.57 14.49 3.49
CA ILE A 10 -21.47 13.18 2.82
C ILE A 10 -21.33 13.35 1.30
N LEU A 11 -22.16 14.19 0.68
CA LEU A 11 -22.16 14.40 -0.77
C LEU A 11 -20.90 15.13 -1.27
N ASP A 12 -20.43 16.10 -0.51
CA ASP A 12 -19.29 16.98 -0.83
C ASP A 12 -17.95 16.41 -0.33
N SER A 13 -17.95 15.21 0.27
CA SER A 13 -16.72 14.53 0.70
C SER A 13 -15.73 14.41 -0.47
N PRO A 14 -14.43 14.64 -0.25
CA PRO A 14 -13.44 14.57 -1.32
C PRO A 14 -13.32 13.15 -1.87
N GLN A 15 -13.03 13.05 -3.18
CA GLN A 15 -12.76 11.76 -3.82
C GLN A 15 -11.33 11.30 -3.49
N VAL A 16 -11.16 10.01 -3.22
CA VAL A 16 -9.87 9.37 -3.00
C VAL A 16 -9.30 8.99 -4.37
N GLU A 17 -8.34 9.78 -4.85
CA GLU A 17 -7.74 9.60 -6.19
C GLU A 17 -6.62 8.56 -6.23
N SER A 18 -5.99 8.27 -5.08
CA SER A 18 -4.89 7.29 -5.00
C SER A 18 -5.06 6.39 -3.78
N ALA A 19 -4.62 5.13 -3.90
CA ALA A 19 -4.71 4.08 -2.90
C ALA A 19 -3.78 4.31 -1.69
N VAL A 20 -3.88 5.48 -1.06
CA VAL A 20 -3.18 5.82 0.17
C VAL A 20 -4.10 5.50 1.35
N ALA A 21 -3.64 4.64 2.25
CA ALA A 21 -4.35 4.16 3.44
C ALA A 21 -5.08 5.29 4.18
N ASN A 22 -4.37 6.39 4.40
CA ASN A 22 -4.85 7.55 5.17
C ASN A 22 -6.06 8.25 4.53
N GLN A 23 -6.12 8.35 3.20
CA GLN A 23 -7.22 9.04 2.52
C GLN A 23 -8.50 8.21 2.56
N LEU A 24 -8.38 6.89 2.35
CA LEU A 24 -9.51 5.97 2.43
C LEU A 24 -10.07 5.91 3.86
N GLN A 25 -9.20 5.86 4.87
CA GLN A 25 -9.58 5.87 6.27
C GLN A 25 -10.28 7.17 6.68
N ALA A 26 -9.76 8.32 6.23
CA ALA A 26 -10.38 9.61 6.48
C ALA A 26 -11.78 9.69 5.85
N LEU A 27 -11.94 9.23 4.61
CA LEU A 27 -13.23 9.16 3.93
C LEU A 27 -14.23 8.27 4.70
N HIS A 28 -13.81 7.05 5.06
CA HIS A 28 -14.62 6.10 5.81
C HIS A 28 -15.07 6.68 7.15
N SER A 29 -14.13 7.21 7.94
CA SER A 29 -14.43 7.82 9.24
C SER A 29 -15.41 8.99 9.13
N ASN A 30 -15.22 9.85 8.13
CA ASN A 30 -16.09 11.00 7.91
C ASN A 30 -17.54 10.58 7.58
N ILE A 31 -17.70 9.64 6.65
CA ILE A 31 -19.03 9.15 6.25
C ILE A 31 -19.73 8.44 7.41
N VAL A 32 -19.04 7.55 8.11
CA VAL A 32 -19.61 6.83 9.27
C VAL A 32 -20.04 7.82 10.36
N SER A 33 -19.24 8.85 10.64
CA SER A 33 -19.58 9.88 11.62
C SER A 33 -20.86 10.63 11.23
N HIS A 34 -20.99 11.05 9.97
CA HIS A 34 -22.17 11.76 9.52
C HIS A 34 -23.42 10.87 9.45
N VAL A 35 -23.29 9.61 9.04
CA VAL A 35 -24.39 8.63 9.03
C VAL A 35 -24.87 8.35 10.47
N ALA A 36 -23.96 8.13 11.41
CA ALA A 36 -24.30 7.93 12.82
C ALA A 36 -24.98 9.16 13.43
N ALA A 37 -24.54 10.37 13.08
CA ALA A 37 -25.21 11.60 13.50
C ALA A 37 -26.63 11.73 12.92
N LEU A 38 -26.83 11.33 11.66
CA LEU A 38 -28.16 11.31 11.03
C LEU A 38 -29.09 10.28 11.69
N GLU A 39 -28.56 9.11 12.05
CA GLU A 39 -29.28 8.10 12.82
C GLU A 39 -29.70 8.63 14.20
N ALA A 40 -28.79 9.30 14.92
CA ALA A 40 -29.08 9.94 16.21
C ALA A 40 -30.13 11.06 16.12
N LEU A 41 -30.25 11.70 14.95
CA LEU A 41 -31.27 12.70 14.63
C LEU A 41 -32.60 12.08 14.16
N GLY A 42 -32.76 10.75 14.27
CA GLY A 42 -33.97 10.03 13.91
C GLY A 42 -34.22 9.88 12.41
N GLN A 43 -33.18 10.01 11.58
CA GLN A 43 -33.31 9.79 10.14
C GLN A 43 -33.27 8.30 9.79
N PRO A 44 -34.05 7.85 8.78
CA PRO A 44 -34.14 6.44 8.39
C PRO A 44 -32.93 6.01 7.55
N VAL A 45 -31.72 6.07 8.11
CA VAL A 45 -30.47 5.70 7.42
C VAL A 45 -30.47 4.25 6.91
N ASN A 46 -31.25 3.36 7.54
CA ASN A 46 -31.41 1.97 7.14
C ASN A 46 -32.11 1.78 5.79
N MET A 47 -32.75 2.82 5.24
CA MET A 47 -33.40 2.77 3.92
C MET A 47 -32.59 3.48 2.84
N TRP A 48 -31.38 3.95 3.18
CA TRP A 48 -30.57 4.82 2.34
C TRP A 48 -29.49 4.08 1.57
N ASP A 49 -29.51 2.74 1.58
CA ASP A 49 -28.53 1.86 0.94
C ASP A 49 -28.25 2.28 -0.51
N ALA A 50 -29.30 2.49 -1.31
CA ALA A 50 -29.19 2.75 -2.75
C ALA A 50 -28.28 3.95 -3.06
N TRP A 51 -28.52 5.08 -2.40
CA TRP A 51 -27.77 6.29 -2.69
C TRP A 51 -26.48 6.36 -1.87
N LEU A 52 -26.44 5.87 -0.63
CA LEU A 52 -25.22 5.85 0.17
C LEU A 52 -24.14 5.01 -0.51
N VAL A 53 -24.47 3.79 -0.93
CA VAL A 53 -23.57 2.92 -1.69
C VAL A 53 -23.10 3.61 -2.96
N THR A 54 -24.02 4.20 -3.73
CA THR A 54 -23.67 4.89 -4.98
C THR A 54 -22.72 6.06 -4.73
N VAL A 55 -22.96 6.85 -3.68
CA VAL A 55 -22.09 7.98 -3.31
C VAL A 55 -20.72 7.45 -2.89
N LEU A 56 -20.65 6.48 -1.98
CA LEU A 56 -19.39 5.87 -1.54
C LEU A 56 -18.58 5.32 -2.70
N LEU A 57 -19.19 4.54 -3.59
CA LEU A 57 -18.51 3.95 -4.74
C LEU A 57 -17.95 5.00 -5.72
N ARG A 58 -18.57 6.19 -5.78
CA ARG A 58 -18.03 7.33 -6.56
C ARG A 58 -16.89 8.06 -5.85
N LYS A 59 -16.79 7.94 -4.53
CA LYS A 59 -15.77 8.63 -3.72
C LYS A 59 -14.52 7.79 -3.47
N VAL A 60 -14.62 6.47 -3.52
CA VAL A 60 -13.47 5.56 -3.39
C VAL A 60 -12.65 5.49 -4.68
N ASP A 61 -11.40 5.06 -4.57
CA ASP A 61 -10.52 4.85 -5.72
C ASP A 61 -10.98 3.67 -6.59
N HIS A 62 -10.54 3.66 -7.85
CA HIS A 62 -10.91 2.62 -8.81
C HIS A 62 -10.47 1.22 -8.36
N GLY A 63 -9.32 1.09 -7.68
CA GLY A 63 -8.82 -0.20 -7.20
C GLY A 63 -9.74 -0.79 -6.12
N THR A 64 -10.11 0.02 -5.14
CA THR A 64 -11.08 -0.35 -4.09
C THR A 64 -12.45 -0.68 -4.67
N CYS A 65 -12.93 0.11 -5.65
CA CYS A 65 -14.20 -0.16 -6.33
C CYS A 65 -14.17 -1.51 -7.08
N HIS A 66 -13.07 -1.80 -7.78
CA HIS A 66 -12.89 -3.04 -8.51
C HIS A 66 -12.85 -4.25 -7.56
N GLU A 67 -12.09 -4.17 -6.47
CA GLU A 67 -12.04 -5.25 -5.47
C GLU A 67 -13.39 -5.49 -4.79
N TRP A 68 -14.14 -4.43 -4.51
CA TRP A 68 -15.51 -4.54 -4.03
C TRP A 68 -16.38 -5.32 -5.02
N GLN A 69 -16.33 -4.97 -6.31
CA GLN A 69 -17.08 -5.68 -7.34
C GLN A 69 -16.68 -7.16 -7.46
N LEU A 70 -15.38 -7.48 -7.37
CA LEU A 70 -14.90 -8.87 -7.40
C LEU A 70 -15.36 -9.69 -6.20
N ARG A 71 -15.50 -9.07 -5.02
CA ARG A 71 -15.96 -9.75 -3.80
C ARG A 71 -17.44 -10.09 -3.86
N ARG A 72 -18.23 -9.36 -4.64
CA ARG A 72 -19.66 -9.59 -4.79
C ARG A 72 -19.94 -10.70 -5.79
N LYS A 73 -20.84 -11.60 -5.42
CA LYS A 73 -21.31 -12.69 -6.29
C LYS A 73 -22.57 -12.32 -7.07
N ASP A 74 -23.34 -11.39 -6.53
CA ASP A 74 -24.66 -11.02 -7.03
C ASP A 74 -24.70 -9.55 -7.46
N ASN A 75 -25.49 -9.26 -8.50
CA ASN A 75 -25.66 -7.92 -9.08
C ASN A 75 -26.76 -7.08 -8.40
N GLU A 76 -27.30 -7.56 -7.27
CA GLU A 76 -28.36 -6.85 -6.55
C GLU A 76 -27.83 -5.57 -5.87
N LEU A 77 -28.72 -4.76 -5.29
CA LEU A 77 -28.28 -3.60 -4.51
C LEU A 77 -27.65 -4.08 -3.20
N PRO A 78 -26.36 -3.79 -2.92
CA PRO A 78 -25.76 -4.17 -1.65
C PRO A 78 -26.24 -3.25 -0.55
N LYS A 79 -26.18 -3.74 0.69
CA LYS A 79 -26.44 -2.90 1.86
C LYS A 79 -25.27 -1.96 2.11
N TYR A 80 -25.56 -0.77 2.62
CA TYR A 80 -24.54 0.19 3.05
C TYR A 80 -23.59 -0.44 4.08
N LYS A 81 -24.12 -1.18 5.06
CA LYS A 81 -23.31 -1.85 6.09
C LYS A 81 -22.29 -2.84 5.53
N GLU A 82 -22.63 -3.57 4.46
CA GLU A 82 -21.69 -4.51 3.84
C GLU A 82 -20.52 -3.79 3.18
N LEU A 83 -20.81 -2.65 2.53
CA LEU A 83 -19.78 -1.79 1.95
C LEU A 83 -18.92 -1.13 3.03
N GLU A 84 -19.53 -0.67 4.12
CA GLU A 84 -18.84 -0.11 5.29
C GLU A 84 -17.86 -1.12 5.90
N GLU A 85 -18.32 -2.35 6.18
CA GLU A 85 -17.48 -3.42 6.74
C GLU A 85 -16.31 -3.78 5.82
N PHE A 86 -16.53 -3.77 4.51
CA PHE A 86 -15.47 -3.98 3.53
C PHE A 86 -14.44 -2.85 3.55
N LEU A 87 -14.88 -1.58 3.57
CA LEU A 87 -13.99 -0.43 3.62
C LEU A 87 -13.19 -0.41 4.93
N ALA A 88 -13.81 -0.73 6.06
CA ALA A 88 -13.13 -0.89 7.34
C ALA A 88 -12.06 -1.98 7.28
N SER A 89 -12.40 -3.16 6.75
CA SER A 89 -11.46 -4.27 6.57
C SER A 89 -10.27 -3.87 5.68
N ARG A 90 -10.52 -3.07 4.64
CA ARG A 90 -9.49 -2.58 3.73
C ARG A 90 -8.57 -1.56 4.39
N CYS A 91 -9.10 -0.66 5.22
CA CYS A 91 -8.28 0.27 6.01
C CYS A 91 -7.30 -0.50 6.91
N ILE A 92 -7.78 -1.52 7.63
CA ILE A 92 -6.94 -2.39 8.47
C ILE A 92 -5.87 -3.13 7.65
N ALA A 93 -6.24 -3.65 6.47
CA ALA A 93 -5.30 -4.33 5.60
C ALA A 93 -4.16 -3.41 5.14
N PHE A 94 -4.47 -2.15 4.83
CA PHE A 94 -3.46 -1.15 4.50
C PHE A 94 -2.54 -0.83 5.68
N GLU A 95 -3.10 -0.59 6.88
CA GLU A 95 -2.31 -0.36 8.10
C GLU A 95 -1.34 -1.53 8.37
N ASN A 96 -1.81 -2.77 8.24
CA ASN A 96 -0.97 -3.95 8.42
C ASN A 96 0.12 -4.08 7.35
N SER A 97 -0.18 -3.72 6.09
CA SER A 97 0.82 -3.74 5.02
C SER A 97 1.94 -2.71 5.23
N GLU A 98 1.64 -1.54 5.77
CA GLU A 98 2.65 -0.54 6.15
C GLU A 98 3.54 -1.01 7.30
N THR A 99 3.00 -1.80 8.24
CA THR A 99 3.80 -2.41 9.32
C THR A 99 4.70 -3.54 8.83
N TRP A 100 4.27 -4.31 7.81
CA TRP A 100 5.11 -5.34 7.19
C TRP A 100 6.33 -4.71 6.50
N ASP A 101 6.12 -3.65 5.71
CA ASP A 101 7.23 -2.93 5.07
C ASP A 101 8.14 -2.23 6.08
N SER A 102 7.60 -1.74 7.20
CA SER A 102 8.38 -1.12 8.28
C SER A 102 9.16 -2.14 9.14
N SER A 103 8.73 -3.40 9.19
CA SER A 103 9.40 -4.46 9.96
C SER A 103 10.69 -4.97 9.30
N ASN A 104 10.92 -4.66 8.02
CA ASN A 104 12.13 -5.06 7.30
C ASN A 104 13.19 -3.94 7.17
N THR A 105 12.96 -2.77 7.76
CA THR A 105 13.98 -1.72 7.95
C THR A 105 14.46 -1.62 9.39
N GLY A 106 15.25 -2.62 9.80
CA GLY A 106 16.43 -2.46 10.66
C GLY A 106 16.26 -1.76 12.02
N THR A 107 15.85 -2.50 13.05
CA THR A 107 16.48 -2.33 14.36
C THR A 107 17.77 -3.15 14.41
N LYS A 108 18.85 -2.62 13.82
CA LYS A 108 20.21 -3.08 14.14
C LYS A 108 20.49 -2.74 15.60
N LYS A 109 20.10 -3.62 16.52
CA LYS A 109 20.67 -3.64 17.87
C LYS A 109 22.18 -3.86 17.69
N LYS A 110 22.97 -2.80 17.88
CA LYS A 110 24.43 -2.89 17.99
C LYS A 110 24.74 -3.74 19.21
N TRP A 111 25.02 -5.02 18.97
CA TRP A 111 25.62 -5.89 19.97
C TRP A 111 27.09 -5.46 20.15
N ILE A 112 27.41 -4.93 21.33
CA ILE A 112 28.77 -4.66 21.77
C ILE A 112 29.44 -6.01 22.01
N ASN A 113 30.44 -6.33 21.20
CA ASN A 113 31.20 -7.57 21.31
C ASN A 113 32.20 -7.45 22.48
N THR A 114 31.90 -8.07 23.61
CA THR A 114 32.89 -8.42 24.64
C THR A 114 32.75 -9.90 24.94
N GLY A 115 33.88 -10.59 24.85
CA GLY A 115 33.95 -12.01 24.55
C GLY A 115 33.54 -12.98 25.67
N LYS A 116 33.22 -14.22 25.27
CA LYS A 116 33.86 -15.45 25.76
C LYS A 116 33.32 -16.67 25.01
N ARG A 117 34.24 -17.59 24.71
CA ARG A 117 34.02 -18.95 24.19
C ARG A 117 33.05 -19.74 25.07
N ILE A 118 32.14 -20.54 24.47
CA ILE A 118 31.90 -21.96 24.81
C ILE A 118 31.46 -22.71 23.52
N THR A 119 32.13 -23.83 23.27
CA THR A 119 31.89 -24.85 22.23
C THR A 119 30.65 -25.70 22.50
N LEU A 120 30.01 -26.25 21.47
CA LEU A 120 29.55 -27.65 21.37
C LEU A 120 28.93 -27.91 19.98
N ALA A 121 29.19 -29.10 19.45
CA ALA A 121 29.07 -29.49 18.05
C ALA A 121 27.74 -30.19 17.70
N ALA A 122 27.46 -30.21 16.37
CA ALA A 122 26.51 -31.07 15.64
C ALA A 122 25.01 -30.80 15.93
N THR A 123 24.05 -30.82 14.99
CA THR A 123 23.93 -31.65 13.80
C THR A 123 22.96 -31.00 12.80
N GLU A 124 23.36 -31.08 11.54
CA GLU A 124 22.64 -30.98 10.27
C GLU A 124 21.13 -31.31 10.26
N GLN A 125 20.29 -30.43 9.67
CA GLN A 125 19.26 -30.80 8.68
C GLN A 125 18.97 -29.60 7.75
N LYS A 126 19.66 -29.61 6.62
CA LYS A 126 19.44 -28.76 5.45
C LYS A 126 18.11 -29.19 4.79
N ARG A 127 17.08 -28.35 4.82
CA ARG A 127 15.96 -28.46 3.88
C ARG A 127 16.14 -27.42 2.79
N MET A 128 16.67 -27.90 1.67
CA MET A 128 16.71 -27.20 0.39
C MET A 128 15.27 -26.98 -0.09
N LEU A 129 14.85 -25.72 -0.18
CA LEU A 129 13.82 -25.29 -1.12
C LEU A 129 14.51 -24.26 -2.03
N ALA A 130 14.37 -24.50 -3.33
CA ALA A 130 15.18 -23.92 -4.38
C ALA A 130 15.31 -22.39 -4.28
N SER A 131 16.54 -21.91 -4.12
CA SER A 131 16.89 -20.53 -4.41
C SER A 131 16.77 -20.34 -5.92
N GLU A 132 15.72 -19.66 -6.36
CA GLU A 132 15.89 -18.76 -7.50
C GLU A 132 17.01 -17.80 -7.11
N GLN A 133 17.98 -17.69 -8.03
CA GLN A 133 19.23 -16.97 -7.85
C GLN A 133 19.02 -15.60 -7.22
N ASP A 134 19.39 -15.48 -5.94
CA ASP A 134 19.72 -14.23 -5.29
C ASP A 134 21.08 -13.76 -5.87
N LYS A 135 21.08 -13.39 -7.15
CA LYS A 135 22.13 -12.54 -7.72
C LYS A 135 21.92 -11.19 -7.07
N ARG A 136 22.57 -10.97 -5.92
CA ARG A 136 22.71 -9.66 -5.28
C ARG A 136 22.96 -8.64 -6.38
N GLU A 137 21.94 -7.85 -6.72
CA GLU A 137 22.01 -6.90 -7.83
C GLU A 137 23.09 -5.88 -7.49
N SER A 138 24.24 -6.00 -8.16
CA SER A 138 25.33 -5.04 -8.05
C SER A 138 24.96 -3.80 -8.85
N CYS A 139 25.17 -2.64 -8.26
CA CYS A 139 24.88 -1.35 -8.87
C CYS A 139 25.66 -1.21 -10.18
N GLY A 140 24.96 -0.96 -11.30
CA GLY A 140 25.56 -0.77 -12.62
C GLY A 140 26.44 0.48 -12.77
N HIS A 141 26.64 1.27 -11.71
CA HIS A 141 27.50 2.46 -11.70
C HIS A 141 28.67 2.35 -10.72
N CYS A 142 28.41 1.98 -9.46
CA CYS A 142 29.44 1.96 -8.40
C CYS A 142 29.74 0.55 -7.86
N SER A 143 29.14 -0.49 -8.45
CA SER A 143 29.30 -1.90 -8.06
C SER A 143 28.92 -2.23 -6.61
N GLY A 144 28.17 -1.35 -5.92
CA GLY A 144 27.65 -1.57 -4.57
C GLY A 144 26.46 -2.54 -4.54
N THR A 145 26.09 -3.05 -3.37
CA THR A 145 24.94 -3.97 -3.20
C THR A 145 23.61 -3.22 -3.13
N HIS A 146 23.30 -2.41 -4.14
CA HIS A 146 22.05 -1.65 -4.25
C HIS A 146 21.66 -1.44 -5.72
N ARG A 147 20.36 -1.22 -5.96
CA ARG A 147 19.84 -0.87 -7.30
C ARG A 147 20.27 0.53 -7.72
N LEU A 148 20.41 0.75 -9.02
CA LEU A 148 20.89 2.02 -9.60
C LEU A 148 20.08 3.25 -9.13
N TYR A 149 18.76 3.12 -8.94
CA TYR A 149 17.89 4.19 -8.43
C TYR A 149 18.24 4.65 -7.00
N TYR A 150 18.86 3.79 -6.19
CA TYR A 150 19.33 4.11 -4.85
C TYR A 150 20.80 4.58 -4.82
N CYS A 151 21.49 4.64 -5.96
CA CYS A 151 22.90 5.02 -6.03
C CYS A 151 23.08 6.55 -5.92
N GLU A 152 23.67 7.02 -4.83
CA GLU A 152 23.96 8.46 -4.64
C GLU A 152 24.97 9.01 -5.66
N SER A 153 26.00 8.23 -6.01
CA SER A 153 26.98 8.64 -7.01
C SER A 153 26.35 8.83 -8.38
N PHE A 154 25.40 7.97 -8.75
CA PHE A 154 24.63 8.09 -10.00
C PHE A 154 23.71 9.32 -9.99
N LYS A 155 23.06 9.62 -8.85
CA LYS A 155 22.24 10.83 -8.68
C LYS A 155 23.05 12.13 -8.76
N LYS A 156 24.36 12.09 -8.54
CA LYS A 156 25.23 13.28 -8.66
C LYS A 156 25.74 13.53 -10.08
N LEU A 157 25.55 12.59 -11.01
CA LEU A 157 25.94 12.74 -12.41
C LEU A 157 25.01 13.68 -13.19
N SER A 158 25.56 14.27 -14.24
CA SER A 158 24.79 15.03 -15.24
C SER A 158 23.82 14.13 -16.00
N VAL A 159 22.77 14.70 -16.60
CA VAL A 159 21.75 13.94 -17.33
C VAL A 159 22.37 13.14 -18.48
N SER A 160 23.33 13.72 -19.21
CA SER A 160 24.06 13.03 -20.27
C SER A 160 24.85 11.82 -19.75
N ASP A 161 25.49 11.97 -18.59
CA ASP A 161 26.27 10.89 -17.98
C ASP A 161 25.37 9.77 -17.44
N ARG A 162 24.20 10.09 -16.91
CA ARG A 162 23.22 9.08 -16.46
C ARG A 162 22.72 8.23 -17.63
N VAL A 163 22.40 8.84 -18.77
CA VAL A 163 22.00 8.12 -19.98
C VAL A 163 23.13 7.20 -20.47
N ASN A 164 24.38 7.68 -20.42
CA ASN A 164 25.54 6.87 -20.78
C ASN A 164 25.70 5.67 -19.83
N VAL A 165 25.56 5.85 -18.52
CA VAL A 165 25.65 4.75 -17.55
C VAL A 165 24.58 3.69 -17.77
N VAL A 166 23.32 4.08 -17.98
CA VAL A 166 22.21 3.15 -18.24
C VAL A 166 22.44 2.36 -19.53
N ARG A 167 22.96 3.02 -20.58
CA ARG A 167 23.31 2.39 -21.85
C ARG A 167 24.48 1.41 -21.72
N HIS A 168 25.55 1.79 -21.02
CA HIS A 168 26.73 0.92 -20.81
C HIS A 168 26.41 -0.28 -19.90
N ALA A 169 25.61 -0.05 -18.85
CA ALA A 169 25.20 -1.08 -17.91
C ALA A 169 24.10 -2.00 -18.46
N ARG A 170 23.60 -1.75 -19.69
CA ARG A 170 22.58 -2.56 -20.35
C ARG A 170 21.32 -2.68 -19.48
N LEU A 171 20.78 -1.53 -19.09
CA LEU A 171 19.59 -1.43 -18.24
C LEU A 171 18.45 -0.75 -19.02
N CYS A 172 17.21 -1.12 -18.70
CA CYS A 172 16.03 -0.42 -19.22
C CYS A 172 16.05 1.06 -18.79
N PHE A 173 15.76 1.98 -19.71
CA PHE A 173 15.71 3.41 -19.41
C PHE A 173 14.58 3.81 -18.45
N ASN A 174 13.52 3.00 -18.38
CA ASN A 174 12.37 3.26 -17.51
C ASN A 174 12.56 2.61 -16.13
N CYS A 175 12.92 1.32 -16.12
CA CYS A 175 12.93 0.53 -14.88
C CYS A 175 14.33 0.32 -14.28
N PHE A 176 15.40 0.74 -14.97
CA PHE A 176 16.80 0.50 -14.61
C PHE A 176 17.15 -0.95 -14.25
N SER A 177 16.38 -1.89 -14.79
CA SER A 177 16.53 -3.33 -14.60
C SER A 177 17.14 -3.97 -15.85
N PRO A 178 18.00 -5.00 -15.70
CA PRO A 178 18.52 -5.77 -16.83
C PRO A 178 17.47 -6.72 -17.44
N ALA A 179 16.35 -6.98 -16.75
CA ALA A 179 15.33 -7.96 -17.19
C ALA A 179 14.42 -7.46 -18.32
N HIS A 180 14.35 -6.14 -18.54
CA HIS A 180 13.44 -5.51 -19.51
C HIS A 180 14.19 -4.70 -20.58
N MET A 181 15.36 -5.19 -21.02
CA MET A 181 16.02 -4.61 -22.19
C MET A 181 15.29 -5.00 -23.47
N THR A 182 14.43 -4.12 -23.95
CA THR A 182 14.00 -4.05 -25.35
C THR A 182 14.88 -3.07 -26.11
#